data_AF-A0A2M7MYK2-F1
#
_entry.id   AF-A0A2M7MYK2-F1
#
_cell.length_a   1.000
_cell.length_b   1.000
_cell.length_c   1.000
_cell.angle_alpha   90.00
_cell.angle_beta   90.00
_cell.angle_gamma   90.00
#
_symmetry.space_group_name_H-M   'P 1'
#
loop_
_entity.id
_entity.type
_entity.pdbx_description
1 polymer ?
#
loop_
_entity_poly.entity_id
_entity_poly.type
_entity_poly.pdbx_seq_one_letter_code
_entity_poly.pdbx_strand_id
1 'polypeptide(L)'
;MQPQAIQQPEAGRTPATFTEPPPRRLFTLPKFAERHSGMTTLAALTNLVFKAKPRQSSKGEIPGNGMEEAGAVVRLAGRVLVDEDAYFRWVDSQQSRGQK
;
A
#
# COMPACT_ATOMS: atom_id res chain seq x y z
N MET A 1 49.89 2.21 -42.87
CA MET A 1 49.22 3.09 -41.88
C MET A 1 47.79 3.34 -42.34
N GLN A 2 46.83 2.51 -41.91
CA GLN A 2 45.39 2.77 -42.07
C GLN A 2 44.77 2.63 -40.67
N PRO A 3 44.02 3.62 -40.16
CA PRO A 3 43.31 3.46 -38.90
C PRO A 3 41.95 2.79 -39.14
N GLN A 4 41.71 1.65 -38.47
CA GLN A 4 40.40 1.02 -38.39
C GLN A 4 39.50 1.80 -37.44
N ALA A 5 38.36 2.29 -37.96
CA ALA A 5 37.32 2.94 -37.19
C ALA A 5 36.57 1.91 -36.34
N ILE A 6 36.67 2.04 -35.02
CA ILE A 6 35.89 1.29 -34.04
C ILE A 6 34.43 1.77 -34.14
N GLN A 7 33.57 0.95 -34.75
CA GLN A 7 32.12 1.11 -34.65
C GLN A 7 31.65 0.47 -33.34
N GLN A 8 31.25 1.32 -32.39
CA GLN A 8 30.52 0.92 -31.21
C GLN A 8 29.05 0.70 -31.61
N PRO A 9 28.42 -0.44 -31.26
CA PRO A 9 26.98 -0.59 -31.46
C PRO A 9 26.24 0.23 -30.39
N GLU A 10 25.47 1.23 -30.85
CA GLU A 10 24.51 1.95 -30.02
C GLU A 10 23.42 0.97 -29.58
N ALA A 11 23.59 0.41 -28.38
CA ALA A 11 22.57 -0.39 -27.72
C ALA A 11 21.30 0.45 -27.58
N GLY A 12 20.28 0.09 -28.37
CA GLY A 12 18.98 0.74 -28.40
C GLY A 12 18.42 0.94 -27.00
N ARG A 13 18.33 2.20 -26.59
CA ARG A 13 17.59 2.62 -25.42
C ARG A 13 16.10 2.46 -25.74
N THR A 14 15.56 1.26 -25.50
CA THR A 14 14.10 1.06 -25.52
C THR A 14 13.45 2.07 -24.57
N PRO A 15 12.50 2.89 -25.03
CA PRO A 15 11.80 3.79 -24.13
C PRO A 15 11.05 2.93 -23.12
N ALA A 16 11.37 3.11 -21.84
CA ALA A 16 10.58 2.52 -20.76
C ALA A 16 9.15 3.03 -20.91
N THR A 17 8.24 2.16 -21.33
CA THR A 17 6.81 2.45 -21.30
C THR A 17 6.43 2.70 -19.86
N PHE A 18 6.22 3.96 -19.50
CA PHE A 18 5.62 4.34 -18.23
C PHE A 18 4.16 3.92 -18.28
N THR A 19 3.89 2.68 -17.87
CA THR A 19 2.52 2.25 -17.60
C THR A 19 2.07 3.01 -16.37
N GLU A 20 1.25 4.04 -16.58
CA GLU A 20 0.65 4.78 -15.47
C GLU A 20 -0.13 3.79 -14.60
N PRO A 21 0.18 3.67 -13.30
CA PRO A 21 -0.55 2.77 -12.43
C PRO A 21 -2.02 3.20 -12.42
N PRO A 22 -2.97 2.25 -12.37
CA PRO A 22 -4.38 2.57 -12.33
C PRO A 22 -4.68 3.56 -11.19
N PRO A 23 -5.63 4.49 -11.40
CA PRO A 23 -5.92 5.52 -10.41
C PRO A 23 -6.30 4.89 -9.07
N ARG A 24 -5.53 5.23 -8.04
CA ARG A 24 -5.74 4.69 -6.68
C ARG A 24 -7.07 5.15 -6.12
N ARG A 25 -7.84 4.21 -5.61
CA ARG A 25 -9.17 4.45 -5.03
C ARG A 25 -9.01 4.77 -3.55
N LEU A 26 -8.66 6.03 -3.28
CA LEU A 26 -8.42 6.55 -1.95
C LEU A 26 -9.70 7.14 -1.34
N PHE A 27 -10.05 6.70 -0.14
CA PHE A 27 -11.21 7.19 0.59
C PHE A 27 -10.82 7.70 1.96
N THR A 28 -11.53 8.71 2.48
CA THR A 28 -11.48 9.00 3.91
C THR A 28 -12.11 7.85 4.70
N LEU A 29 -11.72 7.68 5.96
CA LEU A 29 -12.28 6.65 6.85
C LEU A 29 -13.83 6.60 6.84
N PRO A 30 -14.56 7.72 7.01
CA PRO A 30 -16.03 7.67 6.95
C PRO A 30 -16.54 7.22 5.58
N LYS A 31 -15.98 7.73 4.48
CA LYS A 31 -16.43 7.37 3.13
C LYS A 31 -16.17 5.91 2.78
N PHE A 32 -15.04 5.37 3.26
CA PHE A 32 -14.73 3.96 3.13
C PHE A 32 -15.75 3.10 3.90
N ALA A 33 -16.03 3.45 5.15
CA ALA A 33 -16.98 2.73 5.99
C ALA A 33 -18.43 2.83 5.47
N GLU A 34 -18.84 3.97 4.92
CA GLU A 34 -20.15 4.13 4.26
C GLU A 34 -20.26 3.20 3.04
N ARG A 35 -19.23 3.20 2.19
CA ARG A 35 -19.18 2.38 0.97
C ARG A 35 -19.19 0.87 1.28
N HIS A 36 -18.53 0.47 2.35
CA HIS A 36 -18.34 -0.93 2.75
C HIS A 36 -19.08 -1.27 4.05
N SER A 37 -20.25 -0.68 4.25
CA SER A 37 -21.01 -0.75 5.51
C SER A 37 -21.46 -2.17 5.90
N GLY A 38 -21.58 -3.08 4.93
CA GLY A 38 -21.82 -4.51 5.18
C GLY A 38 -20.61 -5.29 5.68
N MET A 39 -19.39 -4.73 5.58
CA MET A 39 -18.14 -5.39 5.95
C MET A 39 -17.49 -4.79 7.20
N THR A 40 -17.49 -3.46 7.33
CA THR A 40 -16.81 -2.78 8.43
C THR A 40 -17.55 -1.53 8.88
N THR A 41 -17.38 -1.17 10.16
CA THR A 41 -17.86 0.10 10.70
C THR A 41 -16.73 1.14 10.73
N LEU A 42 -17.08 2.43 10.85
CA LEU A 42 -16.10 3.49 11.01
C LEU A 42 -15.24 3.30 12.28
N ALA A 43 -15.85 2.84 13.38
CA ALA A 43 -15.14 2.56 14.62
C ALA A 43 -14.13 1.42 14.45
N ALA A 44 -14.53 0.33 13.79
CA ALA A 44 -13.64 -0.78 13.49
C ALA A 44 -12.47 -0.34 12.61
N LEU A 45 -12.74 0.40 11.53
CA LEU A 45 -11.72 0.91 10.62
C LEU A 45 -10.74 1.87 11.32
N THR A 46 -11.24 2.75 12.18
CA THR A 46 -10.41 3.68 12.97
C THR A 46 -9.48 2.91 13.91
N ASN A 47 -9.99 1.86 14.57
CA ASN A 47 -9.18 1.00 15.43
C ASN A 47 -8.11 0.23 14.63
N LEU A 48 -8.44 -0.26 13.43
CA LEU A 48 -7.48 -0.92 12.54
C LEU A 48 -6.36 0.04 12.12
N VAL A 49 -6.69 1.27 11.74
CA VAL A 49 -5.72 2.30 11.36
C VAL A 49 -4.85 2.72 12.55
N PHE A 50 -5.43 2.82 13.74
CA PHE A 50 -4.68 3.09 14.97
C PHE A 50 -3.66 1.97 15.27
N LYS A 51 -4.07 0.72 15.09
CA LYS A 51 -3.22 -0.47 15.27
C LYS A 51 -2.25 -0.73 14.12
N ALA A 52 -2.25 0.10 13.08
CA ALA A 52 -1.41 -0.10 11.92
C ALA A 52 0.07 0.23 12.18
N LYS A 53 0.35 1.08 13.17
CA LYS A 53 1.71 1.41 13.61
C LYS A 53 2.18 0.55 14.77
N PRO A 54 3.49 0.25 14.87
CA PRO A 54 4.11 -0.25 16.08
C PRO A 54 3.83 0.69 17.25
N ARG A 55 3.67 0.12 18.44
CA ARG A 55 3.33 0.88 19.65
C ARG A 55 3.99 0.29 20.89
N GLN A 56 4.43 1.16 21.79
CA GLN A 56 5.05 0.73 23.05
C GLN A 56 3.99 0.27 24.05
N SER A 57 4.31 -0.81 24.77
CA SER A 57 3.56 -1.31 25.93
C SER A 57 4.51 -1.56 27.09
N SER A 58 3.97 -1.71 28.31
CA SER A 58 4.73 -2.11 29.50
C SER A 58 5.43 -3.47 29.33
N LYS A 59 4.97 -4.30 28.38
CA LYS A 59 5.55 -5.62 28.06
C LYS A 59 6.51 -5.59 26.86
N GLY A 60 6.81 -4.43 26.29
CA GLY A 60 7.63 -4.28 25.09
C GLY A 60 6.90 -3.65 23.90
N GLU A 61 7.52 -3.71 22.73
CA GLU A 61 6.94 -3.21 21.48
C GLU A 61 5.87 -4.16 20.95
N ILE A 62 4.70 -3.62 20.62
CA ILE A 62 3.62 -4.33 19.94
C ILE A 62 3.74 -3.97 18.45
N PRO A 63 3.96 -4.95 17.55
CA PRO A 63 4.03 -4.68 16.12
C PRO A 63 2.68 -4.20 15.58
N GLY A 64 2.72 -3.46 14.48
CA GLY A 64 1.53 -3.05 13.75
C GLY A 64 0.78 -4.25 13.16
N ASN A 65 -0.49 -4.05 12.79
CA ASN A 65 -1.30 -5.08 12.13
C ASN A 65 -0.97 -5.28 10.62
N GLY A 66 0.08 -4.64 10.11
CA GLY A 66 0.52 -4.74 8.72
C GLY A 66 -0.27 -3.91 7.70
N MET A 67 -1.29 -3.12 8.10
CA MET A 67 -2.03 -2.28 7.16
C MET A 67 -1.18 -1.16 6.54
N GLU A 68 -0.27 -0.55 7.30
CA GLU A 68 0.63 0.48 6.73
C GLU A 68 1.64 -0.14 5.76
N GLU A 69 2.19 -1.31 6.11
CA GLU A 69 3.15 -2.05 5.27
C GLU A 69 2.52 -2.52 3.96
N ALA A 70 1.23 -2.91 3.99
CA ALA A 70 0.47 -3.27 2.80
C ALA A 70 0.12 -2.07 1.90
N GLY A 71 0.38 -0.84 2.35
CA GLY A 71 0.01 0.39 1.62
C GLY A 71 -1.48 0.74 1.72
N ALA A 72 -2.24 0.07 2.61
CA ALA A 72 -3.67 0.30 2.79
C ALA A 72 -3.97 1.62 3.51
N VAL A 73 -3.02 2.14 4.30
CA VAL A 73 -3.13 3.44 4.99
C VAL A 73 -2.26 4.46 4.30
N VAL A 74 -2.88 5.53 3.81
CA VAL A 74 -2.18 6.66 3.18
C VAL A 74 -2.35 7.88 4.07
N ARG A 75 -1.24 8.40 4.61
CA ARG A 75 -1.22 9.62 5.41
C ARG A 75 -0.75 10.78 4.55
N LEU A 76 -1.64 11.73 4.27
CA LEU A 76 -1.36 12.88 3.42
C LEU A 76 -1.82 14.17 4.10
N ALA A 77 -0.90 15.11 4.34
CA ALA A 77 -1.18 16.44 4.89
C ALA A 77 -2.11 16.42 6.14
N GLY A 78 -1.82 15.53 7.09
CA GLY A 78 -2.62 15.38 8.33
C GLY A 78 -3.93 14.61 8.18
N ARG A 79 -4.27 14.15 6.96
CA ARG A 79 -5.43 13.29 6.71
C ARG A 79 -5.01 11.82 6.63
N VAL A 80 -5.91 10.95 7.06
CA VAL A 80 -5.79 9.49 6.89
C VAL A 80 -6.78 9.05 5.83
N LEU A 81 -6.23 8.49 4.76
CA LEU A 81 -6.97 7.88 3.66
C LEU A 81 -6.71 6.37 3.67
N VAL A 82 -7.66 5.64 3.12
CA VAL A 82 -7.57 4.20 2.90
C VAL A 82 -7.54 3.94 1.40
N ASP A 83 -6.53 3.21 0.95
CA ASP A 83 -6.48 2.66 -0.40
C ASP A 83 -7.30 1.37 -0.44
N GLU A 84 -8.37 1.37 -1.24
CA GLU A 84 -9.32 0.25 -1.24
C GLU A 84 -8.71 -1.05 -1.74
N ASP A 85 -7.96 -1.01 -2.83
CA ASP A 85 -7.33 -2.19 -3.41
C ASP A 85 -6.26 -2.77 -2.48
N ALA A 86 -5.43 -1.91 -1.88
CA ALA A 86 -4.44 -2.35 -0.89
C ALA A 86 -5.10 -2.87 0.40
N TYR A 87 -6.23 -2.30 0.83
CA TYR A 87 -6.99 -2.79 1.97
C TYR A 87 -7.49 -4.22 1.73
N PHE A 88 -8.11 -4.50 0.58
CA PHE A 88 -8.60 -5.84 0.28
C PHE A 88 -7.48 -6.87 0.18
N ARG A 89 -6.39 -6.53 -0.50
CA ARG A 89 -5.18 -7.37 -0.54
C ARG A 89 -4.64 -7.69 0.86
N TRP A 90 -4.70 -6.71 1.77
CA TRP A 90 -4.35 -6.93 3.16
C TRP A 90 -5.34 -7.88 3.85
N VAL A 91 -6.65 -7.71 3.68
CA VAL A 91 -7.68 -8.61 4.25
C VAL A 91 -7.44 -10.05 3.77
N ASP A 92 -7.23 -10.26 2.47
CA ASP A 92 -6.94 -11.59 1.91
C ASP A 92 -5.68 -12.20 2.54
N SER A 93 -4.63 -11.39 2.76
CA SER A 93 -3.40 -11.86 3.41
C SER A 93 -3.62 -12.28 4.88
N GLN A 94 -4.59 -11.67 5.57
CA GLN A 94 -4.92 -12.02 6.96
C GLN A 94 -5.66 -13.36 7.04
N GLN A 95 -6.53 -13.67 6.07
CA GLN A 95 -7.25 -14.95 6.04
C GLN A 95 -6.29 -16.14 5.92
N SER A 96 -5.21 -15.99 5.14
CA SER A 96 -4.15 -17.02 5.07
C SER A 96 -3.38 -17.20 6.38
N ARG A 97 -3.34 -16.20 7.27
CA ARG A 97 -2.65 -16.28 8.56
C ARG A 97 -3.48 -16.96 9.66
N GLY A 98 -4.82 -16.89 9.57
CA GLY A 98 -5.73 -17.52 10.52
C GLY A 98 -6.00 -19.01 10.27
N GLN A 99 -5.59 -19.54 9.13
CA GLN A 99 -5.75 -20.94 8.72
C GLN A 99 -4.52 -21.81 9.08
N LYS A 100 -3.68 -21.37 10.01
CA LYS A 100 -2.48 -22.09 10.47
C LYS A 100 -2.59 -22.48 11.94
#